data_AF-D4BBQ8-F1
#
_entry.id   AF-D4BBQ8-F1
#
_cell.length_a   1.000
_cell.length_b   1.000
_cell.length_c   1.000
_cell.angle_alpha   90.00
_cell.angle_beta   90.00
_cell.angle_gamma   90.00
#
_symmetry.space_group_name_H-M   'P 1'
#
loop_
_entity.id
_entity.type
_entity.pdbx_description
1 polymer ?
#
loop_
_entity_poly.entity_id
_entity_poly.type
_entity_poly.pdbx_seq_one_letter_code
_entity_poly.pdbx_strand_id
1 'polypeptide(L)'
;MMTQLLLLPLLQQLGQQSRWQLWLTPQQKLSREWVQSAGLPLTKVMQISQLSPCNTLESMVRALRTGNYSVVIGWLAEELTEDEHAELVKAADEGNAMGFIMRPVRAQSLAGRQHSGLKIHSNLYH
;
A
#
# COMPACT_ATOMS: atom_id res chain seq x y z
N MET A 1 -23.53 0.73 -8.32
CA MET A 1 -22.10 1.06 -8.17
C MET A 1 -21.53 0.19 -7.04
N MET A 2 -21.30 -1.10 -7.29
CA MET A 2 -20.91 -2.10 -6.26
C MET A 2 -19.54 -2.73 -6.54
N THR A 3 -18.71 -2.06 -7.33
CA THR A 3 -17.34 -2.48 -7.58
C THR A 3 -16.42 -1.66 -6.70
N GLN A 4 -15.42 -2.34 -6.13
CA GLN A 4 -14.11 -1.75 -5.78
C GLN A 4 -13.85 -1.43 -4.31
N LEU A 5 -14.06 -2.41 -3.43
CA LEU A 5 -13.30 -2.54 -2.17
C LEU A 5 -12.89 -4.00 -1.94
N LEU A 6 -12.15 -4.61 -2.89
CA LEU A 6 -11.73 -6.02 -2.79
C LEU A 6 -10.49 -6.23 -1.94
N LEU A 7 -9.61 -5.22 -1.82
CA LEU A 7 -8.33 -5.39 -1.13
C LEU A 7 -8.53 -5.68 0.36
N LEU A 8 -9.38 -4.90 1.05
CA LEU A 8 -9.54 -5.05 2.49
C LEU A 8 -10.14 -6.42 2.89
N PRO A 9 -11.26 -6.90 2.30
CA PRO A 9 -11.76 -8.24 2.57
C PRO A 9 -10.74 -9.36 2.29
N LEU A 10 -9.92 -9.19 1.25
CA LEU A 10 -8.87 -10.15 0.94
C LEU A 10 -7.75 -10.15 2.01
N LEU A 11 -7.32 -8.97 2.47
CA LEU A 11 -6.36 -8.87 3.57
C LEU A 11 -6.91 -9.46 4.87
N GLN A 12 -8.21 -9.28 5.15
CA GLN A 12 -8.87 -9.93 6.29
C GLN A 12 -8.82 -11.46 6.17
N GLN A 13 -9.16 -12.01 5.00
CA GLN A 13 -9.09 -13.45 4.73
C GLN A 13 -7.65 -13.98 4.89
N LEU A 14 -6.66 -13.25 4.38
CA LEU A 14 -5.24 -13.63 4.52
C LEU A 14 -4.73 -13.50 5.96
N GLY A 15 -5.36 -12.65 6.77
CA GLY A 15 -5.08 -12.50 8.20
C GLY A 15 -5.60 -13.64 9.07
N GLN A 16 -6.56 -14.42 8.56
CA GLN A 16 -7.01 -15.65 9.21
C GLN A 16 -6.00 -16.79 9.05
N GLN A 17 -5.08 -16.68 8.08
CA GLN A 17 -3.97 -17.61 7.96
C GLN A 17 -3.01 -17.39 9.14
N SER A 18 -2.39 -18.46 9.65
CA SER A 18 -1.42 -18.37 10.74
C SER A 18 -0.06 -17.76 10.34
N ARG A 19 -0.06 -16.84 9.38
CA ARG A 19 1.10 -16.25 8.69
C ARG A 19 1.08 -14.73 8.81
N TRP A 20 2.22 -14.10 8.61
CA TRP A 20 2.40 -12.66 8.74
C TRP A 20 1.87 -11.90 7.51
N GLN A 21 1.42 -10.66 7.71
CA GLN A 21 1.22 -9.69 6.63
C GLN A 21 2.34 -8.65 6.66
N LEU A 22 3.14 -8.58 5.61
CA LEU A 22 4.28 -7.65 5.53
C LEU A 22 3.93 -6.41 4.72
N TRP A 23 4.23 -5.25 5.29
CA TRP A 23 4.05 -3.94 4.68
C TRP A 23 5.41 -3.26 4.52
N LEU A 24 5.87 -3.09 3.28
CA LEU A 24 7.08 -2.36 2.91
C LEU A 24 6.68 -0.96 2.44
N THR A 25 6.70 -0.01 3.37
CA THR A 25 6.21 1.35 3.14
C THR A 25 7.37 2.35 3.07
N PRO A 26 7.36 3.31 2.12
CA PRO A 26 8.50 4.21 1.92
C PRO A 26 8.66 5.22 3.06
N GLN A 27 7.56 5.74 3.64
CA GLN A 27 7.66 6.84 4.62
C GLN A 27 6.65 6.79 5.77
N GLN A 28 5.40 6.34 5.55
CA GLN A 28 4.35 6.42 6.56
C GLN A 28 4.28 5.15 7.42
N LYS A 29 4.29 5.33 8.74
CA LYS A 29 3.95 4.25 9.68
C LYS A 29 2.51 3.80 9.47
N LEU A 30 2.28 2.49 9.48
CA LEU A 30 0.96 1.90 9.41
C LEU A 30 0.22 2.23 10.70
N SER A 31 -0.92 2.91 10.58
CA SER A 31 -1.72 3.27 11.75
C SER A 31 -2.25 2.01 12.44
N ARG A 32 -1.90 1.84 13.71
CA ARG A 32 -2.40 0.73 14.53
C ARG A 32 -3.93 0.78 14.66
N GLU A 33 -4.49 1.98 14.81
CA GLU A 33 -5.94 2.19 14.89
C GLU A 33 -6.63 1.76 13.58
N TRP A 34 -6.03 2.10 12.43
CA TRP A 34 -6.53 1.66 11.14
C TRP A 34 -6.51 0.13 11.03
N VAL A 35 -5.39 -0.52 11.35
CA VAL A 35 -5.26 -1.99 11.32
C VAL A 35 -6.35 -2.66 12.18
N GLN A 36 -6.61 -2.12 13.37
CA GLN A 36 -7.65 -2.62 14.26
C GLN A 36 -9.05 -2.41 13.68
N SER A 37 -9.37 -1.20 13.22
CA SER A 37 -10.68 -0.88 12.61
C SER A 37 -10.94 -1.65 11.30
N ALA A 38 -9.88 -2.01 10.59
CA ALA A 38 -9.88 -2.78 9.37
C ALA A 38 -10.05 -4.30 9.63
N GLY A 39 -10.09 -4.74 10.89
CA GLY A 39 -10.24 -6.16 11.24
C GLY A 39 -9.00 -7.01 10.91
N LEU A 40 -7.82 -6.38 10.80
CA LEU A 40 -6.57 -7.09 10.55
C LEU A 40 -5.92 -7.52 11.88
N PRO A 41 -5.20 -8.66 11.90
CA PRO A 41 -4.62 -9.21 13.13
C PRO A 41 -3.41 -8.37 13.58
N LEU A 42 -3.59 -7.49 14.57
CA LEU A 42 -2.53 -6.62 15.11
C LEU A 42 -1.23 -7.36 15.48
N THR A 43 -1.32 -8.61 15.93
CA THR A 43 -0.18 -9.44 16.35
C THR A 43 0.56 -10.11 15.19
N LYS A 44 0.02 -10.07 13.97
CA LYS A 44 0.58 -10.71 12.78
C LYS A 44 0.74 -9.75 11.60
N VAL A 45 0.75 -8.45 11.87
CA VAL A 45 1.13 -7.42 10.90
C VAL A 45 2.54 -6.95 11.21
N MET A 46 3.40 -6.98 10.20
CA MET A 46 4.76 -6.46 10.27
C MET A 46 4.91 -5.32 9.28
N GLN A 47 5.63 -4.28 9.70
CA GLN A 47 5.96 -3.15 8.84
C GLN A 47 7.46 -2.93 8.82
N ILE A 48 8.01 -2.74 7.63
CA ILE A 48 9.36 -2.21 7.43
C ILE A 48 9.21 -0.85 6.77
N SER A 49 9.70 0.18 7.44
CA SER A 49 9.69 1.56 6.98
C SER A 49 11.07 1.99 6.49
N GLN A 50 11.14 3.07 5.70
CA GLN A 50 12.40 3.69 5.26
C GLN A 50 13.32 2.77 4.44
N LEU A 51 12.74 1.75 3.81
CA LEU A 51 13.48 0.92 2.89
C LEU A 51 13.80 1.74 1.63
N SER A 52 15.05 1.72 1.18
CA SER A 52 15.41 2.36 -0.08
C SER A 52 14.65 1.70 -1.24
N PRO A 53 14.21 2.46 -2.27
CA PRO A 53 13.46 1.90 -3.39
C PRO A 53 14.16 0.71 -4.07
N CYS A 54 15.50 0.79 -4.19
CA CYS A 54 16.34 -0.27 -4.73
C CYS A 54 16.29 -1.58 -3.92
N ASN A 55 16.02 -1.51 -2.62
CA ASN A 55 15.96 -2.69 -1.76
C ASN A 55 14.56 -3.28 -1.64
N THR A 56 13.52 -2.55 -2.07
CA THR A 56 12.12 -2.98 -1.91
C THR A 56 11.84 -4.24 -2.69
N LEU A 57 12.25 -4.31 -3.96
CA LEU A 57 12.02 -5.49 -4.78
C LEU A 57 12.72 -6.73 -4.20
N GLU A 58 14.02 -6.63 -3.90
CA GLU A 58 14.78 -7.73 -3.30
C GLU A 58 14.16 -8.21 -1.97
N SER A 59 13.71 -7.27 -1.15
CA SER A 59 13.05 -7.56 0.13
C SER A 59 11.70 -8.26 -0.08
N MET A 60 10.92 -7.85 -1.08
CA MET A 60 9.68 -8.52 -1.44
C MET A 60 9.94 -9.95 -1.88
N VAL A 61 10.87 -10.17 -2.81
CA VAL A 61 11.25 -11.49 -3.31
C VAL A 61 11.65 -12.41 -2.16
N ARG A 62 12.55 -11.95 -1.28
CA ARG A 62 12.99 -12.74 -0.13
C ARG A 62 11.85 -13.05 0.82
N ALA A 63 11.03 -12.06 1.16
CA ALA A 63 9.90 -12.25 2.07
C ALA A 63 8.90 -13.27 1.51
N LEU A 64 8.51 -13.14 0.23
CA LEU A 64 7.60 -14.06 -0.45
C LEU A 64 8.15 -15.49 -0.37
N ARG A 65 9.41 -15.72 -0.76
CA ARG A 65 10.05 -17.05 -0.75
C ARG A 65 10.06 -17.74 0.62
N THR A 66 10.00 -17.00 1.73
CA THR A 66 10.11 -17.61 3.07
C THR A 66 8.91 -18.49 3.45
N GLY A 67 7.74 -18.30 2.82
CA GLY A 67 6.49 -18.94 3.23
C GLY A 67 5.91 -18.44 4.58
N ASN A 68 6.60 -17.54 5.28
CA ASN A 68 6.14 -17.03 6.58
C ASN A 68 5.06 -15.95 6.47
N TYR A 69 4.89 -15.36 5.28
CA TYR A 69 3.95 -14.28 5.02
C TYR A 69 2.80 -14.74 4.14
N SER A 70 1.55 -14.49 4.52
CA SER A 70 0.40 -14.74 3.63
C SER A 70 0.32 -13.67 2.53
N VAL A 71 0.83 -12.47 2.82
CA VAL A 71 0.88 -11.36 1.89
C VAL A 71 2.10 -10.47 2.12
N VAL A 72 2.69 -9.98 1.03
CA VAL A 72 3.72 -8.95 1.03
C VAL A 72 3.27 -7.78 0.17
N ILE A 73 3.21 -6.58 0.75
CA ILE A 73 2.75 -5.36 0.10
C ILE A 73 3.94 -4.39 0.01
N GLY A 74 4.31 -3.98 -1.20
CA GLY A 74 5.38 -3.01 -1.42
C GLY A 74 4.93 -1.84 -2.27
N TRP A 75 5.51 -0.67 -2.03
CA TRP A 75 5.31 0.51 -2.87
C TRP A 75 6.50 0.70 -3.79
N LEU A 76 6.26 0.59 -5.10
CA LEU A 76 7.27 0.78 -6.14
C LEU A 76 6.82 1.92 -7.05
N ALA A 77 7.69 2.91 -7.26
CA ALA A 77 7.38 4.03 -8.15
C ALA A 77 7.60 3.66 -9.62
N GLU A 78 8.64 2.87 -9.89
CA GLU A 78 9.11 2.51 -11.23
C GLU A 78 8.46 1.23 -11.75
N GLU A 79 8.20 1.17 -13.05
CA GLU A 79 7.67 -0.05 -13.69
C GLU A 79 8.64 -1.20 -13.51
N LEU A 80 8.09 -2.38 -13.25
CA LEU A 80 8.92 -3.57 -13.16
C LEU A 80 9.16 -4.08 -14.58
N THR A 81 10.38 -4.52 -14.82
CA THR A 81 10.73 -5.30 -16.00
C THR A 81 10.04 -6.67 -15.97
N GLU A 82 9.97 -7.35 -17.11
CA GLU A 82 9.41 -8.70 -17.19
C GLU A 82 10.14 -9.69 -16.29
N ASP A 83 11.47 -9.60 -16.20
CA ASP A 83 12.29 -10.46 -15.35
C ASP A 83 12.00 -10.25 -13.87
N GLU A 84 11.86 -9.00 -13.42
CA GLU A 84 11.51 -8.68 -12.03
C GLU A 84 10.09 -9.14 -11.68
N HIS A 85 9.15 -9.00 -12.63
CA HIS A 85 7.80 -9.55 -12.50
C HIS A 85 7.82 -11.07 -12.37
N ALA A 86 8.56 -11.77 -13.24
CA ALA A 86 8.69 -13.21 -13.22
C ALA A 86 9.34 -13.69 -11.91
N GLU A 87 10.34 -12.97 -11.40
CA GLU A 87 10.97 -13.30 -10.12
C GLU A 87 9.99 -13.19 -8.95
N LEU A 88 9.19 -12.12 -8.89
CA LEU A 88 8.16 -11.96 -7.85
C LEU A 88 7.09 -13.04 -7.92
N VAL A 89 6.62 -13.39 -9.13
CA VAL A 89 5.63 -14.46 -9.32
C VAL A 89 6.19 -15.80 -8.84
N LYS A 90 7.43 -16.14 -9.25
CA LYS A 90 8.10 -17.36 -8.81
C LYS A 90 8.25 -17.39 -7.28
N ALA A 91 8.68 -16.29 -6.67
CA ALA A 91 8.83 -16.17 -5.23
C ALA A 91 7.50 -16.32 -4.48
N ALA A 92 6.42 -15.73 -5.02
CA ALA A 92 5.08 -15.83 -4.48
C ALA A 92 4.54 -17.27 -4.54
N ASP A 93 4.78 -17.98 -5.64
CA ASP A 93 4.40 -19.38 -5.81
C ASP A 93 5.18 -20.30 -4.85
N GLU A 94 6.51 -20.15 -4.80
CA GLU A 94 7.39 -20.88 -3.87
C GLU A 94 6.96 -20.72 -2.40
N GLY A 95 6.58 -19.50 -2.03
CA GLY A 95 6.11 -19.18 -0.69
C GLY A 95 4.62 -19.43 -0.45
N ASN A 96 3.84 -19.82 -1.46
CA ASN A 96 2.37 -19.81 -1.41
C ASN A 96 1.81 -18.50 -0.81
N ALA A 97 2.31 -17.36 -1.26
CA ALA A 97 2.02 -16.03 -0.72
C ALA A 97 1.47 -15.10 -1.81
N MET A 98 0.74 -14.06 -1.42
CA MET A 98 0.33 -13.00 -2.36
C MET A 98 1.29 -11.81 -2.33
N GLY A 99 1.67 -11.32 -3.51
CA GLY A 99 2.41 -10.07 -3.66
C GLY A 99 1.50 -8.93 -4.16
N PHE A 100 1.49 -7.79 -3.46
CA PHE A 100 0.84 -6.56 -3.94
C PHE A 100 1.88 -5.47 -4.17
N ILE A 101 1.80 -4.84 -5.33
CA ILE A 101 2.60 -3.67 -5.68
C ILE A 101 1.68 -2.45 -5.74
N MET A 102 1.92 -1.51 -4.86
CA MET A 102 1.22 -0.25 -4.79
C MET A 102 2.00 0.83 -5.54
N ARG A 103 1.29 1.61 -6.34
CA ARG A 103 1.87 2.75 -7.08
C ARG A 103 1.56 4.03 -6.33
N PRO A 104 2.55 4.86 -5.96
CA PRO A 104 2.27 6.18 -5.41
C PRO A 104 1.46 6.99 -6.43
N VAL A 105 0.24 7.34 -6.08
CA VAL A 105 -0.53 8.29 -6.87
C VAL A 105 0.14 9.64 -6.69
N ARG A 106 0.85 10.12 -7.71
CA ARG A 106 1.32 11.50 -7.72
C ARG A 106 0.07 12.37 -7.65
N ALA A 107 -0.17 13.02 -6.52
CA ALA A 107 -1.11 14.13 -6.49
C ALA A 107 -0.56 15.12 -7.51
N GLN A 108 -1.18 15.19 -8.70
CA GLN A 108 -1.01 16.39 -9.52
C GLN A 108 -1.32 17.53 -8.59
N SER A 109 -0.35 18.41 -8.37
CA SER A 109 -0.60 19.66 -7.70
C SER A 109 -1.83 20.26 -8.38
N LEU A 110 -2.96 20.32 -7.70
CA LEU A 110 -4.02 21.28 -7.97
C LEU A 110 -3.45 22.67 -7.62
N ALA A 111 -2.34 23.04 -8.26
CA ALA A 111 -1.82 24.38 -8.38
C ALA A 111 -2.49 25.03 -9.61
N GLY A 112 -3.81 24.82 -9.75
CA GLY A 112 -4.68 25.68 -10.53
C GLY A 112 -5.34 26.62 -9.54
N ARG A 113 -4.72 27.79 -9.34
CA ARG A 113 -5.25 28.93 -8.60
C ARG A 113 -6.77 29.06 -8.75
N GLN A 114 -7.55 28.67 -7.75
CA GLN A 114 -8.82 29.35 -7.53
C GLN A 114 -8.46 30.68 -6.91
N HIS A 115 -8.32 31.69 -7.75
CA HIS A 115 -8.29 33.07 -7.30
C HIS A 115 -9.52 33.29 -6.43
N SER A 116 -9.30 33.47 -5.13
CA SER A 116 -10.27 34.00 -4.19
C SER A 116 -10.63 35.41 -4.64
N GLY A 117 -11.55 35.49 -5.59
CA GLY A 117 -12.14 36.71 -6.13
C GLY A 117 -13.60 36.82 -5.72
N LEU A 118 -13.99 36.38 -4.52
CA LEU A 118 -15.26 36.78 -3.95
C LEU A 118 -15.14 38.24 -3.50
N LYS A 119 -15.33 39.19 -4.43
CA LYS A 119 -15.69 40.57 -4.09
C LYS A 119 -17.12 40.54 -3.56
N ILE A 120 -17.25 40.35 -2.25
CA ILE A 120 -18.51 40.60 -1.55
C ILE A 120 -18.68 42.12 -1.54
N HIS A 121 -19.51 42.64 -2.44
CA HIS A 121 -19.97 44.02 -2.34
C HIS A 121 -20.95 44.07 -1.17
N SER A 122 -20.52 44.67 -0.07
CA SER A 122 -21.41 45.00 1.05
C SER A 122 -22.27 46.19 0.62
N ASN A 123 -23.53 45.94 0.27
CA ASN A 123 -24.53 46.99 0.16
C ASN A 123 -25.07 47.25 1.57
N LEU A 124 -24.55 48.26 2.24
CA LEU A 124 -25.17 48.90 3.39
C LEU A 124 -24.53 50.27 3.61
N TYR A 125 -25.10 51.29 2.96
CA TYR A 125 -25.12 52.64 3.51
C TYR A 125 -26.52 53.21 3.37
N HIS A 126 -26.92 53.84 4.48
CA HIS A 126 -28.12 54.62 4.78
C HIS A 126 -28.57 55.55 3.64
#